data_AF-A0A9D4BYC0-F1
#
_entry.id   AF-A0A9D4BYC0-F1
#
_cell.length_a   1.000
_cell.length_b   1.000
_cell.length_c   1.000
_cell.angle_alpha   90.00
_cell.angle_beta   90.00
_cell.angle_gamma   90.00
#
_symmetry.space_group_name_H-M   'P 1'
#
loop_
_entity.id
_entity.type
_entity.pdbx_description
1 polymer ?
#
loop_
_entity_poly.entity_id
_entity_poly.type
_entity_poly.pdbx_seq_one_letter_code
_entity_poly.pdbx_strand_id
1 'polypeptide(L)'
;MGNCTTIGECLQCKTGHYGDNCEIRCPANCEGQCDRFNGECRTCIPGYYGHNCSSICPDRCSTECHKLSGSCSNCSTDRWDQNCDFTYFTNCVDNVCRSSSRPCVLCKSGFHGDVCESECASNCHTCLNGTYCTKCKRGYYGQMCQNTCSDTCSNLTCYIHSRECHACLNNTVYGGSCNVSCSSNCKYMECLQDSGACTGGCIPGYYGLLCDRRCPEMCLRSTNNTAALCDIDGDCIEGCAKGFAGNKCGN
;
A
#
# COMPACT_ATOMS: atom_id res chain seq x y z
N MET A 1 -49.81 47.90 2.45
CA MET A 1 -49.48 48.41 1.11
C MET A 1 -49.62 47.25 0.12
N GLY A 2 -50.76 47.08 -0.53
CA GLY A 2 -51.03 45.96 -1.44
C GLY A 2 -52.27 46.26 -2.29
N ASN A 3 -52.61 45.39 -3.24
CA ASN A 3 -53.82 45.56 -4.04
C ASN A 3 -55.00 44.91 -3.29
N CYS A 4 -55.77 45.72 -2.56
CA CYS A 4 -56.79 45.23 -1.63
C CYS A 4 -58.19 45.68 -2.04
N THR A 5 -59.14 44.77 -1.85
CA THR A 5 -60.56 45.00 -2.12
C THR A 5 -61.15 45.97 -1.09
N THR A 6 -62.32 46.51 -1.40
CA THR A 6 -63.06 47.45 -0.53
C THR A 6 -63.54 46.83 0.79
N ILE A 7 -63.42 45.51 0.95
CA ILE A 7 -63.76 44.77 2.18
C ILE A 7 -62.53 44.32 3.00
N GLY A 8 -61.32 44.76 2.62
CA GLY A 8 -60.08 44.53 3.37
C GLY A 8 -59.23 43.35 2.88
N GLU A 9 -59.78 42.44 2.07
CA GLU A 9 -59.04 41.30 1.54
C GLU A 9 -58.06 41.73 0.44
N CYS A 10 -56.77 41.45 0.64
CA CYS A 10 -55.72 41.80 -0.30
C CYS A 10 -55.45 40.69 -1.33
N LEU A 11 -55.67 40.97 -2.62
CA LEU A 11 -55.42 40.04 -3.72
C LEU A 11 -53.91 39.79 -3.93
N GLN A 12 -53.09 40.79 -3.63
CA GLN A 12 -51.63 40.69 -3.68
C GLN A 12 -50.99 41.63 -2.65
N CYS A 13 -50.09 41.09 -1.84
CA CYS A 13 -49.27 41.89 -0.93
C CYS A 13 -48.08 42.50 -1.67
N LYS A 14 -47.66 43.70 -1.25
CA LYS A 14 -46.35 44.22 -1.65
C LYS A 14 -45.26 43.30 -1.12
N THR A 15 -44.17 43.17 -1.88
CA THR A 15 -42.97 42.42 -1.52
C THR A 15 -42.56 42.69 -0.07
N GLY A 16 -42.29 41.62 0.68
CA GLY A 16 -41.93 41.68 2.09
C GLY A 16 -43.12 41.65 3.07
N HIS A 17 -44.36 41.46 2.61
CA HIS A 17 -45.54 41.33 3.49
C HIS A 17 -46.46 40.16 3.10
N TYR A 18 -47.17 39.61 4.09
CA TYR A 18 -48.14 38.51 3.95
C TYR A 18 -49.30 38.64 4.95
N GLY A 19 -50.24 37.68 4.88
CA GLY A 19 -51.48 37.62 5.65
C GLY A 19 -52.65 38.23 4.88
N ASP A 20 -53.87 37.98 5.35
CA ASP A 20 -55.10 38.35 4.66
C ASP A 20 -55.20 39.86 4.33
N ASN A 21 -54.60 40.68 5.20
CA ASN A 21 -54.54 42.15 5.08
C ASN A 21 -53.13 42.69 4.74
N CYS A 22 -52.14 41.82 4.48
CA CYS A 22 -50.75 42.21 4.18
C CYS A 22 -50.05 43.08 5.24
N GLU A 23 -50.41 42.93 6.51
CA GLU A 23 -49.83 43.69 7.62
C GLU A 23 -48.59 42.99 8.21
N ILE A 24 -48.47 41.68 8.03
CA ILE A 24 -47.40 40.89 8.62
C ILE A 24 -46.18 40.98 7.70
N ARG A 25 -45.02 41.30 8.25
CA ARG A 25 -43.77 41.32 7.49
C ARG A 25 -43.29 39.89 7.25
N CYS A 26 -42.79 39.61 6.04
CA CYS A 26 -42.08 38.37 5.77
C CYS A 26 -40.91 38.20 6.75
N PRO A 27 -40.55 36.95 7.10
CA PRO A 27 -39.35 36.66 7.89
C PRO A 27 -38.09 37.36 7.34
N ALA A 28 -37.23 37.84 8.25
CA ALA A 28 -36.10 38.72 7.91
C ALA A 28 -35.10 38.09 6.92
N ASN A 29 -34.96 36.76 6.94
CA ASN A 29 -34.02 36.02 6.11
C ASN A 29 -34.66 35.37 4.87
N CYS A 30 -35.91 35.72 4.55
CA CYS A 30 -36.43 35.42 3.21
C CYS A 30 -35.71 36.32 2.19
N GLU A 31 -35.50 35.84 0.97
CA GLU A 31 -35.02 36.65 -0.16
C GLU A 31 -36.14 37.57 -0.70
N GLY A 32 -36.78 38.34 0.20
CA GLY A 32 -37.85 39.31 -0.07
C GLY A 32 -39.23 38.72 -0.39
N GLN A 33 -39.34 37.40 -0.63
CA GLN A 33 -40.58 36.73 -1.00
C GLN A 33 -40.99 35.66 0.02
N CYS A 34 -42.23 35.77 0.51
CA CYS A 34 -42.87 34.74 1.32
C CYS A 34 -44.29 34.47 0.79
N ASP A 35 -44.80 33.28 1.08
CA ASP A 35 -46.16 32.87 0.74
C ASP A 35 -47.16 33.83 1.38
N ARG A 36 -48.15 34.26 0.59
CA ARG A 36 -49.09 35.30 1.00
C ARG A 36 -50.00 34.88 2.15
N PHE A 37 -50.20 33.58 2.36
CA PHE A 37 -51.13 33.04 3.36
C PHE A 37 -50.40 32.62 4.63
N ASN A 38 -49.36 31.80 4.50
CA ASN A 38 -48.70 31.20 5.67
C ASN A 38 -47.35 31.85 6.02
N GLY A 39 -46.85 32.78 5.19
CA GLY A 39 -45.59 33.48 5.43
C GLY A 39 -44.33 32.63 5.20
N GLU A 40 -44.46 31.44 4.63
CA GLU A 40 -43.33 30.57 4.31
C GLU A 40 -42.44 31.24 3.27
N CYS A 41 -41.14 31.35 3.54
CA CYS A 41 -40.21 31.92 2.57
C CYS A 41 -40.16 31.05 1.32
N ARG A 42 -40.15 31.66 0.14
CA ARG A 42 -39.92 30.93 -1.11
C ARG A 42 -38.48 30.45 -1.22
N THR A 43 -37.55 31.38 -0.95
CA THR A 43 -36.10 31.16 -0.94
C THR A 43 -35.52 31.83 0.30
N CYS A 44 -34.52 31.21 0.91
CA CYS A 44 -33.75 31.78 2.01
C CYS A 44 -32.54 32.53 1.48
N ILE A 45 -32.14 33.59 2.18
CA ILE A 45 -30.81 34.19 1.98
C ILE A 45 -29.75 33.10 2.22
N PRO A 46 -28.66 33.04 1.42
CA PRO A 46 -27.58 32.08 1.61
C PRO A 46 -27.10 32.03 3.06
N GLY A 47 -26.98 30.82 3.60
CA GLY A 47 -26.64 30.60 5.01
C GLY A 47 -27.84 30.41 5.95
N TYR A 48 -29.08 30.45 5.46
CA TYR A 48 -30.29 30.19 6.25
C TYR A 48 -31.18 29.08 5.66
N TYR A 49 -31.92 28.39 6.53
CA TYR A 49 -32.88 27.34 6.18
C TYR A 49 -34.08 27.30 7.13
N GLY A 50 -35.02 26.42 6.81
CA GLY A 50 -36.32 26.24 7.43
C GLY A 50 -37.42 26.94 6.64
N HIS A 51 -38.68 26.62 6.95
CA HIS A 51 -39.86 27.25 6.31
C HIS A 51 -39.80 28.79 6.38
N ASN A 52 -39.29 29.35 7.47
CA ASN A 52 -39.18 30.79 7.68
C ASN A 52 -37.74 31.31 7.68
N CYS A 53 -36.78 30.52 7.17
CA CYS A 53 -35.35 30.87 7.10
C CYS A 53 -34.76 31.34 8.45
N SER A 54 -35.28 30.79 9.56
CA SER A 54 -34.89 31.22 10.92
C SER A 54 -33.68 30.46 11.45
N SER A 55 -33.32 29.35 10.82
CA SER A 55 -32.18 28.52 11.21
C SER A 55 -30.97 28.82 10.31
N ILE A 56 -29.78 28.79 10.90
CA ILE A 56 -28.52 29.07 10.19
C ILE A 56 -27.97 27.75 9.64
N CYS A 57 -27.58 27.71 8.38
CA CYS A 57 -26.88 26.57 7.78
C CYS A 57 -25.60 26.25 8.59
N PRO A 58 -25.23 24.97 8.73
CA PRO A 58 -23.94 24.62 9.32
C PRO A 58 -22.77 25.30 8.58
N ASP A 59 -21.85 25.95 9.31
CA ASP A 59 -20.65 26.61 8.75
C ASP A 59 -19.73 25.65 7.96
N ARG A 60 -19.96 24.34 8.09
CA ARG A 60 -19.16 23.24 7.53
C ARG A 60 -19.70 22.72 6.20
N CYS A 61 -20.78 23.31 5.69
CA CYS A 61 -21.24 23.07 4.32
C CYS A 61 -20.29 23.79 3.33
N SER A 62 -19.91 23.15 2.22
CA SER A 62 -19.04 23.75 1.20
C SER A 62 -19.68 24.87 0.39
N THR A 63 -21.01 24.87 0.26
CA THR A 63 -21.76 25.81 -0.57
C THR A 63 -23.04 26.27 0.12
N GLU A 64 -24.11 25.49 -0.02
CA GLU A 64 -25.46 25.79 0.48
C GLU A 64 -26.04 24.55 1.17
N CYS A 65 -26.85 24.80 2.21
CA CYS A 65 -27.63 23.77 2.87
C CYS A 65 -29.05 23.72 2.32
N HIS A 66 -29.69 22.55 2.40
CA HIS A 66 -31.03 22.34 1.87
C HIS A 66 -32.06 23.23 2.59
N LYS A 67 -32.86 23.99 1.82
CA LYS A 67 -33.80 25.02 2.31
C LYS A 67 -34.69 24.56 3.45
N LEU A 68 -35.13 23.30 3.49
CA LEU A 68 -36.06 22.82 4.52
C LEU A 68 -35.38 22.04 5.65
N SER A 69 -34.42 21.17 5.33
CA SER A 69 -33.81 20.25 6.31
C SER A 69 -32.53 20.80 6.92
N GLY A 70 -31.89 21.80 6.32
CA GLY A 70 -30.58 22.30 6.76
C GLY A 70 -29.42 21.36 6.45
N SER A 71 -29.66 20.26 5.75
CA SER A 71 -28.63 19.29 5.38
C SER A 71 -27.73 19.84 4.29
N CYS A 72 -26.42 19.67 4.43
CA CYS A 72 -25.44 20.13 3.46
C CYS A 72 -25.51 19.30 2.17
N SER A 73 -25.43 19.99 1.02
CA SER A 73 -25.33 19.33 -0.29
C SER A 73 -23.95 18.70 -0.52
N ASN A 74 -22.92 19.32 0.04
CA ASN A 74 -21.55 18.84 0.12
C ASN A 74 -20.90 19.39 1.38
N CYS A 75 -20.05 18.59 2.01
CA CYS A 75 -19.25 19.01 3.16
C CYS A 75 -17.92 19.60 2.70
N SER A 76 -17.31 20.45 3.54
CA SER A 76 -15.90 20.84 3.39
C SER A 76 -15.00 19.60 3.40
N THR A 77 -13.79 19.71 2.84
CA THR A 77 -12.86 18.57 2.71
C THR A 77 -12.71 17.80 4.03
N ASP A 78 -12.65 16.48 3.91
CA ASP A 78 -12.52 15.53 5.02
C ASP A 78 -13.71 15.44 5.98
N ARG A 79 -14.91 15.92 5.59
CA ARG A 79 -16.15 15.81 6.39
C ARG A 79 -17.27 15.07 5.68
N TRP A 80 -18.17 14.48 6.46
CA TRP A 80 -19.30 13.70 5.94
C TRP A 80 -20.52 13.72 6.88
N ASP A 81 -21.58 13.04 6.45
CA ASP A 81 -22.94 13.05 7.00
C ASP A 81 -23.75 14.32 6.63
N GLN A 82 -25.07 14.28 6.86
CA GLN A 82 -26.03 15.31 6.42
C GLN A 82 -25.73 16.71 6.99
N ASN A 83 -25.05 16.79 8.13
CA ASN A 83 -24.69 18.05 8.79
C ASN A 83 -23.19 18.36 8.78
N CYS A 84 -22.37 17.49 8.16
CA CYS A 84 -20.90 17.64 8.14
C CYS A 84 -20.23 17.66 9.52
N ASP A 85 -20.87 17.00 10.50
CA ASP A 85 -20.38 16.91 11.88
C ASP A 85 -19.21 15.93 12.02
N PHE A 86 -19.18 14.89 11.18
CA PHE A 86 -18.14 13.86 11.21
C PHE A 86 -17.01 14.15 10.23
N THR A 87 -15.80 13.71 10.59
CA THR A 87 -14.63 13.73 9.71
C THR A 87 -14.36 12.33 9.15
N TYR A 88 -13.86 12.25 7.92
CA TYR A 88 -13.34 10.99 7.38
C TYR A 88 -12.07 10.59 8.16
N PHE A 89 -11.92 9.30 8.43
CA PHE A 89 -10.71 8.78 9.06
C PHE A 89 -9.57 8.77 8.04
N THR A 90 -8.50 9.52 8.30
CA THR A 90 -7.40 9.79 7.35
C THR A 90 -6.75 8.53 6.78
N ASN A 91 -6.69 7.47 7.58
CA ASN A 91 -6.06 6.20 7.22
C ASN A 91 -7.05 5.13 6.77
N CYS A 92 -8.27 5.51 6.41
CA CYS A 92 -9.24 4.60 5.83
C CYS A 92 -9.06 4.47 4.32
N VAL A 93 -9.21 3.25 3.79
CA VAL A 93 -9.21 3.01 2.34
C VAL A 93 -10.50 3.55 1.73
N ASP A 94 -10.36 4.34 0.67
CA ASP A 94 -11.44 4.91 -0.16
C ASP A 94 -12.51 5.73 0.58
N ASN A 95 -12.26 6.11 1.85
CA ASN A 95 -13.22 6.80 2.71
C ASN A 95 -14.59 6.10 2.81
N VAL A 96 -14.65 4.79 2.52
CA VAL A 96 -15.89 4.02 2.51
C VAL A 96 -16.27 3.62 3.94
N CYS A 97 -17.12 4.43 4.56
CA CYS A 97 -17.75 4.14 5.84
C CYS A 97 -19.11 3.45 5.61
N ARG A 98 -19.44 2.41 6.38
CA ARG A 98 -20.78 1.80 6.34
C ARG A 98 -21.74 2.63 7.22
N SER A 99 -22.96 2.85 6.74
CA SER A 99 -23.96 3.77 7.30
C SER A 99 -24.15 3.75 8.82
N SER A 100 -24.34 4.96 9.36
CA SER A 100 -24.96 5.36 10.65
C SER A 100 -24.46 4.77 11.97
N SER A 101 -23.49 3.84 12.01
CA SER A 101 -22.96 3.39 13.31
C SER A 101 -21.54 2.85 13.36
N ARG A 102 -20.77 2.73 12.27
CA ARG A 102 -19.57 1.88 12.34
C ARG A 102 -18.36 2.26 11.48
N PRO A 103 -17.17 1.77 11.89
CA PRO A 103 -15.85 2.36 11.70
C PRO A 103 -15.28 2.16 10.29
N CYS A 104 -14.01 2.53 10.10
CA CYS A 104 -13.31 2.27 8.86
C CYS A 104 -13.32 0.77 8.51
N VAL A 105 -13.79 0.42 7.30
CA VAL A 105 -13.89 -0.99 6.87
C VAL A 105 -12.51 -1.60 6.66
N LEU A 106 -11.56 -0.85 6.12
CA LEU A 106 -10.22 -1.30 5.85
C LEU A 106 -9.22 -0.16 6.05
N CYS A 107 -8.24 -0.36 6.92
CA CYS A 107 -7.15 0.58 7.12
C CYS A 107 -6.13 0.51 5.99
N LYS A 108 -5.55 1.67 5.64
CA LYS A 108 -4.36 1.76 4.81
C LYS A 108 -3.22 0.98 5.45
N SER A 109 -2.34 0.41 4.62
CA SER A 109 -1.16 -0.32 5.09
C SER A 109 -0.37 0.50 6.11
N GLY A 110 -0.04 -0.14 7.24
CA GLY A 110 0.66 0.49 8.35
C GLY A 110 -0.24 0.97 9.49
N PHE A 111 -1.57 0.93 9.33
CA PHE A 111 -2.53 1.34 10.34
C PHE A 111 -3.52 0.22 10.68
N HIS A 112 -4.06 0.26 11.90
CA HIS A 112 -5.08 -0.67 12.39
C HIS A 112 -5.98 -0.02 13.44
N GLY A 113 -6.94 -0.80 13.92
CA GLY A 113 -7.97 -0.36 14.85
C GLY A 113 -9.23 0.07 14.09
N ASP A 114 -10.31 0.27 14.83
CA ASP A 114 -11.62 0.55 14.25
C ASP A 114 -11.60 1.83 13.39
N VAL A 115 -10.81 2.82 13.80
CA VAL A 115 -10.70 4.12 13.10
C VAL A 115 -9.33 4.36 12.45
N CYS A 116 -8.48 3.32 12.38
CA CYS A 116 -7.15 3.40 11.75
C CYS A 116 -6.20 4.46 12.34
N GLU A 117 -6.34 4.75 13.63
CA GLU A 117 -5.48 5.70 14.36
C GLU A 117 -4.21 5.04 14.93
N SER A 118 -4.22 3.72 15.09
CA SER A 118 -3.08 3.00 15.64
C SER A 118 -2.13 2.56 14.53
N GLU A 119 -0.83 2.79 14.73
CA GLU A 119 0.21 2.31 13.82
C GLU A 119 0.57 0.85 14.10
N CYS A 120 0.89 0.11 13.04
CA CYS A 120 1.48 -1.21 13.16
C CYS A 120 2.83 -1.14 13.91
N ALA A 121 3.20 -2.25 14.55
CA ALA A 121 4.49 -2.39 15.23
C ALA A 121 5.68 -2.03 14.32
N SER A 122 6.81 -1.64 14.93
CA SER A 122 8.02 -1.28 14.20
C SER A 122 8.43 -2.37 13.21
N ASN A 123 8.90 -1.95 12.03
CA ASN A 123 9.27 -2.82 10.92
C ASN A 123 8.14 -3.68 10.33
N CYS A 124 6.90 -3.56 10.81
CA CYS A 124 5.73 -4.13 10.17
C CYS A 124 5.18 -3.18 9.10
N HIS A 125 4.89 -3.73 7.91
CA HIS A 125 4.27 -2.97 6.81
C HIS A 125 2.75 -3.13 6.79
N THR A 126 2.23 -4.32 7.08
CA THR A 126 0.79 -4.59 7.17
C THR A 126 0.51 -5.47 8.37
N CYS A 127 -0.41 -5.05 9.24
CA CYS A 127 -0.77 -5.77 10.45
C CYS A 127 -2.27 -6.01 10.57
N LEU A 128 -2.64 -7.04 11.33
CA LEU A 128 -3.99 -7.31 11.80
C LEU A 128 -4.05 -6.95 13.28
N ASN A 129 -4.92 -6.00 13.64
CA ASN A 129 -5.16 -5.53 15.02
C ASN A 129 -3.91 -5.09 15.81
N GLY A 130 -2.78 -4.85 15.14
CA GLY A 130 -1.51 -4.47 15.78
C GLY A 130 -0.72 -5.63 16.40
N THR A 131 -1.34 -6.79 16.61
CA THR A 131 -0.73 -7.95 17.27
C THR A 131 -0.12 -8.96 16.32
N TYR A 132 -0.51 -8.93 15.05
CA TYR A 132 -0.04 -9.89 14.05
C TYR A 132 0.44 -9.15 12.80
N CYS A 133 1.72 -9.28 12.47
CA CYS A 133 2.24 -8.72 11.22
C CYS A 133 2.08 -9.72 10.07
N THR A 134 1.37 -9.32 9.03
CA THR A 134 1.16 -10.13 7.83
C THR A 134 2.23 -9.89 6.78
N LYS A 135 2.87 -8.71 6.81
CA LYS A 135 3.94 -8.34 5.89
C LYS A 135 4.94 -7.41 6.56
N CYS A 136 6.20 -7.80 6.59
CA CYS A 136 7.30 -6.97 7.10
C CYS A 136 7.73 -5.91 6.08
N LYS A 137 8.37 -4.84 6.58
CA LYS A 137 9.16 -3.92 5.77
C LYS A 137 10.37 -4.69 5.19
N ARG A 138 10.92 -4.19 4.07
CA ARG A 138 12.09 -4.81 3.43
C ARG A 138 13.25 -4.96 4.42
N GLY A 139 13.94 -6.10 4.36
CA GLY A 139 15.04 -6.42 5.26
C GLY A 139 14.63 -7.03 6.59
N TYR A 140 13.35 -7.29 6.85
CA TYR A 140 12.88 -7.83 8.12
C TYR A 140 12.02 -9.10 7.97
N TYR A 141 12.12 -9.97 8.96
CA TYR A 141 11.30 -11.18 9.10
C TYR A 141 11.04 -11.51 10.58
N GLY A 142 10.20 -12.52 10.82
CA GLY A 142 9.68 -12.89 12.13
C GLY A 142 8.22 -12.46 12.28
N GLN A 143 7.53 -13.05 13.26
CA GLN A 143 6.11 -12.77 13.52
C GLN A 143 5.82 -11.29 13.80
N MET A 144 6.81 -10.57 14.34
CA MET A 144 6.75 -9.14 14.62
C MET A 144 7.86 -8.36 13.90
N CYS A 145 8.43 -8.93 12.83
CA CYS A 145 9.49 -8.29 12.04
C CYS A 145 10.73 -7.87 12.85
N GLN A 146 11.05 -8.65 13.89
CA GLN A 146 12.11 -8.34 14.84
C GLN A 146 13.52 -8.75 14.36
N ASN A 147 13.59 -9.61 13.34
CA ASN A 147 14.85 -10.13 12.82
C ASN A 147 15.15 -9.51 11.45
N THR A 148 16.43 -9.46 11.08
CA THR A 148 16.88 -8.91 9.80
C THR A 148 17.24 -10.00 8.79
N CYS A 149 16.85 -9.80 7.52
CA CYS A 149 17.30 -10.64 6.41
C CYS A 149 18.83 -10.55 6.27
N SER A 150 19.45 -11.55 5.61
CA SER A 150 20.86 -11.44 5.26
C SER A 150 21.08 -10.34 4.22
N ASP A 151 22.19 -9.61 4.34
CA ASP A 151 22.57 -8.55 3.39
C ASP A 151 22.90 -9.10 1.98
N THR A 152 23.12 -10.41 1.90
CA THR A 152 23.35 -11.15 0.66
C THR A 152 22.06 -11.70 0.04
N CYS A 153 20.90 -11.49 0.67
CA CYS A 153 19.61 -11.73 0.02
C CYS A 153 19.38 -10.65 -1.06
N SER A 154 18.94 -11.08 -2.24
CA SER A 154 18.55 -10.15 -3.31
C SER A 154 17.45 -9.19 -2.84
N ASN A 155 17.65 -7.89 -3.05
CA ASN A 155 16.79 -6.80 -2.61
C ASN A 155 16.46 -6.79 -1.09
N LEU A 156 17.28 -7.46 -0.26
CA LEU A 156 17.02 -7.65 1.18
C LEU A 156 15.65 -8.31 1.44
N THR A 157 15.26 -9.27 0.59
CA THR A 157 13.97 -9.97 0.69
C THR A 157 14.14 -11.41 1.19
N CYS A 158 13.45 -11.73 2.28
CA CYS A 158 13.41 -13.07 2.87
C CYS A 158 11.99 -13.41 3.32
N TYR A 159 11.71 -14.71 3.49
CA TYR A 159 10.38 -15.18 3.88
C TYR A 159 10.01 -14.71 5.31
N ILE A 160 8.76 -14.33 5.53
CA ILE A 160 8.33 -13.74 6.81
C ILE A 160 8.54 -14.67 8.03
N HIS A 161 8.51 -15.99 7.85
CA HIS A 161 8.66 -16.97 8.93
C HIS A 161 9.98 -17.74 8.90
N SER A 162 10.86 -17.51 7.92
CA SER A 162 12.15 -18.19 7.84
C SER A 162 13.26 -17.21 7.46
N ARG A 163 14.50 -17.53 7.84
CA ARG A 163 15.69 -16.74 7.44
C ARG A 163 16.09 -16.99 5.98
N GLU A 164 15.19 -17.57 5.19
CA GLU A 164 15.47 -17.96 3.83
C GLU A 164 15.22 -16.79 2.89
N CYS A 165 16.21 -16.47 2.05
CA CYS A 165 16.09 -15.46 1.02
C CYS A 165 15.16 -15.97 -0.09
N HIS A 166 14.44 -15.06 -0.76
CA HIS A 166 13.73 -15.44 -1.99
C HIS A 166 14.70 -15.72 -3.15
N ALA A 167 15.83 -15.03 -3.17
CA ALA A 167 16.93 -15.22 -4.11
C ALA A 167 18.24 -14.68 -3.52
N CYS A 168 19.38 -15.22 -3.96
CA CYS A 168 20.70 -14.72 -3.59
C CYS A 168 21.20 -13.59 -4.49
N LEU A 169 22.07 -12.73 -3.95
CA LEU A 169 22.68 -11.64 -4.70
C LEU A 169 23.71 -12.18 -5.71
N ASN A 170 23.56 -11.80 -6.98
CA ASN A 170 24.55 -11.98 -8.06
C ASN A 170 25.04 -13.42 -8.32
N ASN A 171 24.34 -14.45 -7.83
CA ASN A 171 24.76 -15.86 -7.95
C ASN A 171 26.17 -16.16 -7.39
N THR A 172 26.75 -15.30 -6.56
CA THR A 172 28.10 -15.49 -5.97
C THR A 172 28.05 -16.15 -4.59
N VAL A 173 26.84 -16.36 -4.08
CA VAL A 173 26.54 -17.02 -2.81
C VAL A 173 25.34 -17.94 -2.99
N TYR A 174 25.24 -18.94 -2.13
CA TYR A 174 24.20 -19.95 -2.14
C TYR A 174 23.79 -20.36 -0.70
N GLY A 175 22.82 -21.26 -0.62
CA GLY A 175 22.18 -21.73 0.59
C GLY A 175 20.95 -20.88 0.96
N GLY A 176 20.09 -21.40 1.83
CA GLY A 176 18.81 -20.77 2.18
C GLY A 176 18.95 -19.31 2.64
N SER A 177 19.99 -18.98 3.41
CA SER A 177 20.26 -17.60 3.87
C SER A 177 21.31 -16.85 3.03
N CYS A 178 21.71 -17.38 1.87
CA CYS A 178 22.72 -16.79 0.98
C CYS A 178 24.06 -16.46 1.67
N ASN A 179 24.47 -17.27 2.65
CA ASN A 179 25.65 -17.02 3.47
C ASN A 179 26.86 -17.88 3.09
N VAL A 180 26.73 -18.75 2.09
CA VAL A 180 27.82 -19.61 1.65
C VAL A 180 28.34 -19.10 0.32
N SER A 181 29.60 -18.71 0.25
CA SER A 181 30.21 -18.28 -1.02
C SER A 181 30.34 -19.42 -2.00
N CYS A 182 30.12 -19.13 -3.28
CA CYS A 182 30.46 -20.06 -4.36
C CYS A 182 31.96 -20.38 -4.32
N SER A 183 32.32 -21.57 -4.80
CA SER A 183 33.72 -21.97 -4.92
C SER A 183 34.48 -20.96 -5.79
N SER A 184 35.68 -20.56 -5.35
CA SER A 184 36.57 -19.71 -6.16
C SER A 184 37.05 -20.40 -7.44
N ASN A 185 36.84 -21.72 -7.55
CA ASN A 185 37.18 -22.51 -8.71
C ASN A 185 36.00 -22.64 -9.71
N CYS A 186 34.83 -22.10 -9.41
CA CYS A 186 33.77 -21.94 -10.41
C CYS A 186 34.20 -20.93 -11.47
N LYS A 187 33.88 -21.19 -12.75
CA LYS A 187 33.99 -20.13 -13.77
C LYS A 187 33.08 -18.97 -13.40
N TYR A 188 33.62 -17.75 -13.52
CA TYR A 188 32.93 -16.49 -13.17
C TYR A 188 32.54 -16.34 -11.69
N MET A 189 32.94 -17.28 -10.81
CA MET A 189 32.51 -17.33 -9.41
C MET A 189 30.99 -17.41 -9.22
N GLU A 190 30.29 -17.99 -10.19
CA GLU A 190 28.83 -18.14 -10.15
C GLU A 190 28.41 -19.58 -9.83
N CYS A 191 27.39 -19.73 -8.98
CA CYS A 191 26.81 -21.01 -8.63
C CYS A 191 25.29 -20.96 -8.41
N LEU A 192 24.65 -22.13 -8.46
CA LEU A 192 23.22 -22.28 -8.20
C LEU A 192 22.89 -22.01 -6.73
N GLN A 193 21.85 -21.23 -6.47
CA GLN A 193 21.49 -20.80 -5.11
C GLN A 193 21.17 -21.94 -4.14
N ASP A 194 20.62 -23.06 -4.62
CA ASP A 194 20.12 -24.12 -3.73
C ASP A 194 21.18 -25.21 -3.45
N SER A 195 22.12 -25.39 -4.37
CA SER A 195 23.10 -26.49 -4.33
C SER A 195 24.55 -26.04 -4.29
N GLY A 196 24.85 -24.79 -4.64
CA GLY A 196 26.23 -24.30 -4.79
C GLY A 196 26.94 -24.81 -6.04
N ALA A 197 26.24 -25.53 -6.93
CA ALA A 197 26.85 -26.08 -8.15
C ALA A 197 27.24 -24.96 -9.13
N CYS A 198 28.46 -25.00 -9.65
CA CYS A 198 28.98 -23.97 -10.55
C CYS A 198 28.23 -23.96 -11.88
N THR A 199 27.67 -22.82 -12.26
CA THR A 199 26.83 -22.69 -13.48
C THR A 199 27.64 -22.74 -14.78
N GLY A 200 28.88 -22.23 -14.75
CA GLY A 200 29.82 -22.24 -15.88
C GLY A 200 30.79 -23.44 -15.90
N GLY A 201 30.65 -24.39 -14.98
CA GLY A 201 31.65 -25.43 -14.72
C GLY A 201 32.91 -24.88 -14.03
N CYS A 202 33.99 -25.66 -14.05
CA CYS A 202 35.20 -25.36 -13.29
C CYS A 202 36.28 -24.63 -14.10
N ILE A 203 37.10 -23.83 -13.42
CA ILE A 203 38.37 -23.37 -13.98
C ILE A 203 39.30 -24.57 -14.23
N PRO A 204 40.23 -24.50 -15.20
CA PRO A 204 41.16 -25.59 -15.49
C PRO A 204 41.91 -26.08 -14.25
N GLY A 205 42.05 -27.40 -14.11
CA GLY A 205 42.67 -28.05 -12.95
C GLY A 205 41.70 -28.47 -11.85
N TYR A 206 40.40 -28.14 -11.96
CA TYR A 206 39.37 -28.53 -11.01
C TYR A 206 38.19 -29.23 -11.67
N TYR A 207 37.49 -30.09 -10.92
CA TYR A 207 36.32 -30.83 -11.38
C TYR A 207 35.27 -31.05 -10.28
N GLY A 208 34.15 -31.64 -10.68
CA GLY A 208 32.97 -31.87 -9.83
C GLY A 208 31.99 -30.70 -9.88
N LEU A 209 30.79 -30.92 -9.36
CA LEU A 209 29.71 -29.91 -9.38
C LEU A 209 30.08 -28.63 -8.61
N LEU A 210 30.89 -28.73 -7.55
CA LEU A 210 31.34 -27.61 -6.72
C LEU A 210 32.76 -27.13 -7.04
N CYS A 211 33.45 -27.77 -8.00
CA CYS A 211 34.85 -27.47 -8.34
C CYS A 211 35.81 -27.50 -7.14
N ASP A 212 35.52 -28.35 -6.17
CA ASP A 212 36.29 -28.54 -4.93
C ASP A 212 37.38 -29.61 -5.09
N ARG A 213 37.34 -30.38 -6.18
CA ARG A 213 38.28 -31.47 -6.47
C ARG A 213 39.29 -31.04 -7.52
N ARG A 214 40.53 -31.48 -7.39
CA ARG A 214 41.62 -31.20 -8.36
C ARG A 214 41.73 -32.31 -9.38
N CYS A 215 41.90 -31.95 -10.65
CA CYS A 215 42.19 -32.93 -11.71
C CYS A 215 43.42 -33.79 -11.35
N PRO A 216 43.46 -35.06 -11.76
CA PRO A 216 44.64 -35.89 -11.61
C PRO A 216 45.90 -35.21 -12.18
N GLU A 217 47.01 -35.23 -11.43
CA GLU A 217 48.23 -34.50 -11.81
C GLU A 217 48.83 -34.97 -13.14
N MET A 218 48.58 -36.24 -13.49
CA MET A 218 49.12 -36.90 -14.67
C MET A 218 48.23 -36.77 -15.91
N CYS A 219 47.11 -36.04 -15.83
CA CYS A 219 46.39 -35.64 -17.05
C CYS A 219 47.27 -34.68 -17.87
N LEU A 220 47.21 -34.80 -19.20
CA LEU A 220 47.88 -33.86 -20.09
C LEU A 220 47.31 -32.44 -19.93
N ARG A 221 48.22 -31.47 -20.05
CA ARG A 221 47.95 -30.03 -19.94
C ARG A 221 47.81 -29.46 -21.35
N SER A 222 46.99 -28.42 -21.53
CA SER A 222 46.91 -27.73 -22.83
C SER A 222 48.23 -27.00 -23.10
N THR A 223 48.61 -26.90 -24.37
CA THR A 223 49.78 -26.13 -24.82
C THR A 223 49.79 -24.66 -24.39
N ASN A 224 48.62 -24.13 -24.01
CA ASN A 224 48.43 -22.75 -23.55
C ASN A 224 48.10 -22.62 -22.05
N ASN A 225 48.09 -23.71 -21.27
CA ASN A 225 47.72 -23.67 -19.85
C ASN A 225 48.60 -24.59 -18.99
N THR A 226 48.98 -24.12 -17.81
CA THR A 226 49.79 -24.90 -16.85
C THR A 226 48.94 -25.85 -16.00
N ALA A 227 47.61 -25.81 -16.08
CA ALA A 227 46.72 -26.70 -15.33
C ALA A 227 46.34 -27.99 -16.09
N ALA A 228 46.15 -29.08 -15.35
CA ALA A 228 45.65 -30.36 -15.86
C ALA A 228 44.20 -30.23 -16.36
N LEU A 229 43.85 -30.91 -17.46
CA LEU A 229 42.51 -30.87 -18.05
C LEU A 229 41.77 -32.18 -17.80
N CYS A 230 40.65 -32.07 -17.10
CA CYS A 230 39.73 -33.17 -16.86
C CYS A 230 38.27 -32.69 -16.99
N ASP A 231 37.36 -33.63 -17.22
CA ASP A 231 35.93 -33.37 -17.27
C ASP A 231 35.29 -33.29 -15.86
N ILE A 232 33.97 -33.26 -15.79
CA ILE A 232 33.24 -33.13 -14.53
C ILE A 232 33.36 -34.34 -13.60
N ASP A 233 33.70 -35.51 -14.13
CA ASP A 233 33.92 -36.75 -13.37
C ASP A 233 35.40 -36.92 -12.96
N GLY A 234 36.27 -36.05 -13.49
CA GLY A 234 37.70 -36.03 -13.24
C GLY A 234 38.50 -36.87 -14.24
N ASP A 235 37.89 -37.24 -15.37
CA ASP A 235 38.54 -38.03 -16.42
C ASP A 235 39.32 -37.09 -17.37
N CYS A 236 40.55 -37.49 -17.71
CA CYS A 236 41.51 -36.67 -18.45
C CYS A 236 41.11 -36.54 -19.92
N ILE A 237 40.84 -35.32 -20.37
CA ILE A 237 40.31 -35.04 -21.72
C ILE A 237 41.37 -35.21 -22.80
N GLU A 238 42.60 -34.76 -22.52
CA GLU A 238 43.73 -34.82 -23.45
C GLU A 238 44.56 -36.11 -23.30
N GLY A 239 44.12 -37.04 -22.45
CA GLY A 239 44.85 -38.27 -22.13
C GLY A 239 45.93 -38.09 -21.06
N CYS A 240 46.87 -39.05 -20.99
CA CYS A 240 47.81 -39.19 -19.88
C CYS A 240 49.25 -38.84 -20.24
N ALA A 241 49.99 -38.34 -19.26
CA ALA A 241 51.43 -38.23 -19.33
C ALA A 241 52.08 -39.61 -19.61
N LYS A 242 53.25 -39.60 -20.24
CA LYS A 242 53.96 -40.83 -20.61
C LYS A 242 54.19 -41.72 -19.39
N GLY A 243 53.75 -42.98 -19.49
CA GLY A 243 53.88 -43.98 -18.43
C GLY A 243 52.65 -44.10 -17.52
N PHE A 244 51.57 -43.38 -17.81
CA PHE A 244 50.29 -43.49 -17.11
C PHE A 244 49.17 -43.86 -18.09
N ALA A 245 48.17 -44.59 -17.63
CA ALA A 245 47.01 -44.99 -18.40
C ALA A 245 45.70 -44.97 -17.57
N GLY A 246 44.59 -45.30 -18.23
CA GLY A 246 43.23 -45.19 -17.71
C GLY A 246 42.69 -43.76 -17.71
N ASN A 247 41.39 -43.61 -17.47
CA ASN A 247 40.72 -42.32 -17.61
C ASN A 247 41.23 -41.25 -16.63
N LYS A 248 41.79 -41.64 -15.48
CA LYS A 248 42.33 -40.72 -14.47
C LYS A 248 43.86 -40.74 -14.37
N CYS A 249 44.55 -41.40 -15.29
CA CYS A 249 46.02 -41.48 -15.35
C CYS A 249 46.68 -41.93 -14.04
N GLY A 250 46.07 -42.89 -13.35
CA GLY A 250 46.53 -43.37 -12.05
C GLY A 250 47.48 -44.57 -12.10
N ASN A 251 47.57 -45.28 -13.23
CA ASN A 251 48.42 -46.45 -13.46
C ASN A 251 48.77 -46.60 -14.93
#